data_AF-A0A967BHU8-F1
#
_entry.id   AF-A0A967BHU8-F1
#
_cell.length_a   1.000
_cell.length_b   1.000
_cell.length_c   1.000
_cell.angle_alpha   90.00
_cell.angle_beta   90.00
_cell.angle_gamma   90.00
#
_symmetry.space_group_name_H-M   'P 1'
#
loop_
_entity.id
_entity.type
_entity.pdbx_description
1 polymer ?
#
loop_
_entity_poly.entity_id
_entity_poly.type
_entity_poly.pdbx_seq_one_letter_code
_entity_poly.pdbx_strand_id
1 'polypeptide(L)'
;MTYLEVLTDICSQVADPDLDTYKDRAKDHFLRAISMLINENKYSERDIPGFIKTKTTMSFAGGLEDINSLKVFKILDLYLPPGTDKKVIITFQETSELNKISSIKTLQPTANDLFIYLEGNTLKAYTGSTPIFTLGTDKLTMKYIEDIDDNAWTDSTNLQDSSNFQLSYTFTRTCIDIASKTLLNEVKL
;
A
#
# COMPACT_ATOMS: atom_id res chain seq x y z
N MET A 1 3.32 -19.16 12.15
CA MET A 1 4.45 -18.43 12.76
C MET A 1 3.86 -17.29 13.55
N THR A 2 4.03 -17.34 14.85
CA THR A 2 3.56 -16.27 15.73
C THR A 2 4.47 -15.05 15.58
N TYR A 3 3.96 -13.89 15.95
CA TYR A 3 4.77 -12.69 15.95
C TYR A 3 5.95 -12.79 16.94
N LEU A 4 5.77 -13.47 18.07
CA LEU A 4 6.87 -13.75 18.99
C LEU A 4 7.98 -14.59 18.33
N GLU A 5 7.62 -15.64 17.60
CA GLU A 5 8.60 -16.48 16.87
C GLU A 5 9.40 -15.66 15.86
N VAL A 6 8.75 -14.73 15.15
CA VAL A 6 9.44 -13.79 14.23
C VAL A 6 10.48 -12.95 14.98
N LEU A 7 10.08 -12.35 16.10
CA LEU A 7 10.97 -11.49 16.88
C LEU A 7 12.12 -12.29 17.49
N THR A 8 11.85 -13.48 18.03
CA THR A 8 12.87 -14.40 18.55
C THR A 8 13.86 -14.79 17.46
N ASP A 9 13.39 -15.10 16.25
CA ASP A 9 14.28 -15.45 15.14
C ASP A 9 15.20 -14.28 14.75
N ILE A 10 14.68 -13.04 14.76
CA ILE A 10 15.48 -11.83 14.48
C ILE A 10 16.52 -11.59 15.57
N CYS A 11 16.11 -11.56 16.84
CA CYS A 11 17.01 -11.24 17.96
C CYS A 11 18.03 -12.35 18.23
N SER A 12 17.70 -13.61 17.90
CA SER A 12 18.66 -14.72 17.99
C SER A 12 19.90 -14.49 17.12
N GLN A 13 19.79 -13.75 16.01
CA GLN A 13 20.93 -13.41 15.15
C GLN A 13 21.89 -12.39 15.77
N VAL A 14 21.47 -11.69 16.83
CA VAL A 14 22.28 -10.73 17.59
C VAL A 14 22.55 -11.20 19.02
N ALA A 15 22.43 -12.51 19.27
CA ALA A 15 22.64 -13.15 20.57
C ALA A 15 21.68 -12.68 21.69
N ASP A 16 20.44 -12.33 21.34
CA ASP A 16 19.37 -11.97 22.28
C ASP A 16 18.09 -12.83 22.06
N PRO A 17 18.17 -14.16 22.16
CA PRO A 17 17.02 -15.04 21.89
C PRO A 17 15.84 -14.83 22.85
N ASP A 18 16.12 -14.37 24.08
CA ASP A 18 15.12 -14.12 25.13
C ASP A 18 14.43 -12.76 25.00
N LEU A 19 14.84 -11.93 24.02
CA LEU A 19 14.22 -10.63 23.70
C LEU A 19 14.38 -9.57 24.80
N ASP A 20 15.41 -9.66 25.63
CA ASP A 20 15.59 -8.76 26.77
C ASP A 20 16.06 -7.37 26.35
N THR A 21 16.85 -7.28 25.28
CA THR A 21 17.55 -6.04 24.91
C THR A 21 17.01 -5.41 23.63
N TYR A 22 16.73 -6.22 22.61
CA TYR A 22 16.50 -5.74 21.24
C TYR A 22 15.08 -5.95 20.72
N LYS A 23 14.12 -6.40 21.56
CA LYS A 23 12.74 -6.70 21.14
C LYS A 23 12.12 -5.57 20.32
N ASP A 24 12.11 -4.34 20.85
CA ASP A 24 11.45 -3.22 20.16
C ASP A 24 12.17 -2.82 18.87
N ARG A 25 13.51 -2.91 18.83
CA ARG A 25 14.25 -2.66 17.58
C ARG A 25 13.98 -3.73 16.53
N ALA A 26 13.84 -4.99 16.93
CA ALA A 26 13.48 -6.07 16.02
C ALA A 26 12.08 -5.85 15.41
N LYS A 27 11.12 -5.34 16.18
CA LYS A 27 9.79 -4.95 15.66
C LYS A 27 9.92 -3.89 14.57
N ASP A 28 10.62 -2.80 14.88
CA ASP A 28 10.83 -1.69 13.95
C ASP A 28 11.51 -2.17 12.65
N HIS A 29 12.56 -2.97 12.76
CA HIS A 29 13.28 -3.50 11.60
C HIS A 29 12.44 -4.49 10.79
N PHE A 30 11.58 -5.28 11.44
CA PHE A 30 10.65 -6.18 10.75
C PHE A 30 9.61 -5.40 9.94
N LEU A 31 8.96 -4.39 10.54
CA LEU A 31 8.01 -3.53 9.83
C LEU A 31 8.68 -2.79 8.66
N ARG A 32 9.89 -2.25 8.87
CA ARG A 32 10.67 -1.61 7.80
C ARG A 32 10.99 -2.57 6.67
N ALA A 33 11.34 -3.82 6.97
CA ALA A 33 11.62 -4.84 5.95
C ALA A 33 10.37 -5.11 5.09
N ILE A 34 9.19 -5.20 5.72
CA ILE A 34 7.91 -5.34 5.01
C ILE A 34 7.68 -4.14 4.08
N SER A 35 7.71 -2.91 4.62
CA SER A 35 7.48 -1.69 3.84
C SER A 35 8.48 -1.55 2.69
N MET A 36 9.74 -1.90 2.92
CA MET A 36 10.80 -1.88 1.89
C MET A 36 10.47 -2.83 0.74
N LEU A 37 10.13 -4.09 1.02
CA LEU A 37 9.79 -5.07 -0.02
C LEU A 37 8.56 -4.63 -0.83
N ILE A 38 7.55 -4.04 -0.18
CA ILE A 38 6.35 -3.54 -0.86
C ILE A 38 6.68 -2.34 -1.76
N ASN A 39 7.48 -1.40 -1.26
CA ASN A 39 7.89 -0.23 -2.03
C ASN A 39 8.74 -0.62 -3.25
N GLU A 40 9.65 -1.57 -3.08
CA GLU A 40 10.50 -2.11 -4.15
C GLU A 40 9.78 -3.07 -5.11
N ASN A 41 8.48 -3.33 -4.92
CA ASN A 41 7.70 -4.31 -5.69
C ASN A 41 8.29 -5.74 -5.64
N LYS A 42 8.96 -6.09 -4.54
CA LYS A 42 9.53 -7.43 -4.30
C LYS A 42 8.58 -8.31 -3.50
N TYR A 43 7.34 -8.41 -3.97
CA TYR A 43 6.28 -9.23 -3.37
C TYR A 43 5.29 -9.66 -4.45
N SER A 44 4.52 -10.71 -4.15
CA SER A 44 3.31 -11.08 -4.88
C SER A 44 2.08 -10.84 -4.03
N GLU A 45 0.90 -10.77 -4.63
CA GLU A 45 -0.34 -10.59 -3.85
C GLU A 45 -0.59 -11.72 -2.84
N ARG A 46 -0.04 -12.92 -3.12
CA ARG A 46 -0.10 -14.08 -2.22
C ARG A 46 0.80 -13.94 -0.99
N ASP A 47 1.74 -13.00 -1.02
CA ASP A 47 2.66 -12.76 0.08
C ASP A 47 2.07 -11.91 1.19
N ILE A 48 1.12 -11.03 0.83
CA ILE A 48 0.47 -10.08 1.76
C ILE A 48 -1.07 -10.09 1.62
N PRO A 49 -1.74 -11.25 1.51
CA PRO A 49 -3.14 -11.30 1.09
C PRO A 49 -4.07 -10.59 2.06
N GLY A 50 -3.72 -10.49 3.35
CA GLY A 50 -4.53 -9.78 4.34
C GLY A 50 -4.48 -8.25 4.19
N PHE A 51 -3.46 -7.70 3.53
CA PHE A 51 -3.27 -6.24 3.39
C PHE A 51 -3.81 -5.69 2.07
N ILE A 52 -4.13 -6.56 1.12
CA ILE A 52 -4.73 -6.15 -0.15
C ILE A 52 -6.22 -5.92 0.07
N LYS A 53 -6.63 -4.66 -0.04
CA LYS A 53 -8.00 -4.22 0.15
C LYS A 53 -8.56 -3.63 -1.14
N THR A 54 -9.89 -3.63 -1.21
CA THR A 54 -10.62 -3.05 -2.33
C THR A 54 -11.68 -2.09 -1.82
N LYS A 55 -11.62 -0.83 -2.26
CA LYS A 55 -12.72 0.14 -2.10
C LYS A 55 -13.53 0.17 -3.39
N THR A 56 -14.76 -0.35 -3.35
CA THR A 56 -15.60 -0.58 -4.55
C THR A 56 -16.40 0.65 -4.99
N THR A 57 -16.53 1.65 -4.12
CA THR A 57 -17.35 2.83 -4.35
C THR A 57 -16.57 4.11 -4.10
N MET A 58 -15.58 4.38 -4.95
CA MET A 58 -14.99 5.72 -4.98
C MET A 58 -15.84 6.64 -5.85
N SER A 59 -16.12 7.84 -5.35
CA SER A 59 -16.84 8.84 -6.10
C SER A 59 -16.20 10.20 -5.92
N PHE A 60 -15.55 10.65 -6.98
CA PHE A 60 -14.90 11.95 -7.06
C PHE A 60 -15.91 13.11 -7.12
N ALA A 61 -16.78 13.23 -6.12
CA ALA A 61 -17.73 14.32 -6.00
C ALA A 61 -16.93 15.63 -5.85
N GLY A 62 -17.15 16.59 -6.76
CA GLY A 62 -16.32 17.80 -6.82
C GLY A 62 -14.87 17.54 -7.29
N GLY A 63 -14.60 16.38 -7.89
CA GLY A 63 -13.28 16.01 -8.41
C GLY A 63 -12.30 15.50 -7.36
N LEU A 64 -12.74 15.24 -6.13
CA LEU A 64 -11.89 14.83 -5.02
C LEU A 64 -12.42 13.54 -4.37
N GLU A 65 -11.51 12.69 -3.92
CA GLU A 65 -11.80 11.54 -3.06
C GLU A 65 -10.76 11.50 -1.93
N ASP A 66 -11.23 11.59 -0.69
CA ASP A 66 -10.38 11.43 0.49
C ASP A 66 -10.19 9.93 0.81
N ILE A 67 -8.94 9.52 0.95
CA ILE A 67 -8.54 8.15 1.25
C ILE A 67 -7.90 8.01 2.63
N ASN A 68 -7.90 9.07 3.44
CA ASN A 68 -7.27 9.10 4.77
C ASN A 68 -7.82 8.02 5.71
N SER A 69 -9.14 7.76 5.67
CA SER A 69 -9.77 6.73 6.52
C SER A 69 -9.40 5.29 6.15
N LEU A 70 -8.78 5.08 4.99
CA LEU A 70 -8.45 3.75 4.46
C LEU A 70 -7.03 3.31 4.83
N LYS A 71 -6.24 4.19 5.46
CA LYS A 71 -4.82 3.96 5.74
C LYS A 71 -4.08 3.40 4.52
N VAL A 72 -4.16 4.08 3.38
CA VAL A 72 -3.55 3.58 2.14
C VAL A 72 -2.03 3.69 2.22
N PHE A 73 -1.32 2.57 2.18
CA PHE A 73 0.13 2.53 2.03
C PHE A 73 0.54 2.67 0.56
N LYS A 74 -0.13 1.93 -0.32
CA LYS A 74 0.19 1.92 -1.75
C LYS A 74 -1.04 1.61 -2.58
N ILE A 75 -1.30 2.43 -3.60
CA ILE A 75 -2.36 2.15 -4.57
C ILE A 75 -1.81 1.17 -5.61
N LEU A 76 -2.55 0.08 -5.85
CA LEU A 76 -2.20 -0.95 -6.82
C LEU A 76 -2.88 -0.70 -8.15
N ASP A 77 -4.17 -0.38 -8.12
CA ASP A 77 -4.95 -0.20 -9.33
C ASP A 77 -6.20 0.67 -9.09
N LEU A 78 -6.65 1.33 -10.16
CA LEU A 78 -7.91 2.05 -10.25
C LEU A 78 -8.62 1.65 -11.53
N TYR A 79 -9.82 1.10 -11.39
CA TYR A 79 -10.57 0.55 -12.52
C TYR A 79 -12.08 0.78 -12.40
N LEU A 80 -12.76 0.74 -13.54
CA LEU A 80 -14.22 0.74 -13.59
C LEU A 80 -14.77 -0.59 -13.10
N PRO A 81 -15.85 -0.61 -12.30
CA PRO A 81 -16.44 -1.84 -11.83
C PRO A 81 -16.88 -2.72 -13.02
N PRO A 82 -16.82 -4.07 -12.87
CA PRO A 82 -17.24 -5.00 -13.91
C PRO A 82 -18.68 -4.73 -14.37
N GLY A 83 -18.93 -4.86 -15.68
CA GLY A 83 -20.26 -4.63 -16.27
C GLY A 83 -20.51 -3.19 -16.74
N THR A 84 -19.54 -2.29 -16.57
CA THR A 84 -19.58 -0.94 -17.17
C THR A 84 -19.27 -1.02 -18.67
N ASP A 85 -20.05 -0.31 -19.50
CA ASP A 85 -19.87 -0.22 -20.97
C ASP A 85 -18.87 0.87 -21.39
N LYS A 86 -18.56 1.79 -20.48
CA LYS A 86 -17.57 2.86 -20.64
C LYS A 86 -16.15 2.31 -20.73
N LYS A 87 -15.38 2.85 -21.67
CA LYS A 87 -13.97 2.50 -21.89
C LYS A 87 -13.07 3.68 -21.51
N VAL A 88 -12.79 3.80 -20.21
CA VAL A 88 -11.99 4.89 -19.66
C VAL A 88 -10.55 4.44 -19.48
N ILE A 89 -9.61 5.26 -19.94
CA ILE A 89 -8.17 5.11 -19.70
C ILE A 89 -7.85 5.88 -18.42
N ILE A 90 -7.50 5.15 -17.36
CA ILE A 90 -7.17 5.75 -16.06
C ILE A 90 -5.65 5.84 -15.96
N THR A 91 -5.14 7.03 -15.64
CA THR A 91 -3.69 7.27 -15.57
C THR A 91 -3.34 8.07 -14.32
N PHE A 92 -2.40 7.55 -13.54
CA PHE A 92 -1.79 8.30 -12.45
C PHE A 92 -0.79 9.31 -13.01
N GLN A 93 -0.96 10.56 -12.62
CA GLN A 93 -0.12 11.67 -13.05
C GLN A 93 0.58 12.30 -11.84
N GLU A 94 1.75 12.88 -12.07
CA GLU A 94 2.46 13.62 -11.04
C GLU A 94 1.75 14.95 -10.74
N THR A 95 1.69 15.33 -9.45
CA THR A 95 1.10 16.62 -9.03
C THR A 95 1.82 17.82 -9.63
N SER A 96 3.10 17.67 -10.01
CA SER A 96 3.90 18.67 -10.72
C SER A 96 3.32 19.07 -12.09
N GLU A 97 2.52 18.19 -12.70
CA GLU A 97 1.90 18.41 -14.01
C GLU A 97 0.52 19.08 -13.92
N LEU A 98 -0.13 19.05 -12.75
CA LEU A 98 -1.47 19.59 -12.53
C LEU A 98 -1.57 21.06 -12.98
N ASN A 99 -0.56 21.86 -12.66
CA ASN A 99 -0.50 23.29 -12.99
C ASN A 99 -0.30 23.58 -14.49
N LYS A 100 0.15 22.58 -15.26
CA LYS A 100 0.42 22.71 -16.70
C LYS A 100 -0.76 22.26 -17.55
N ILE A 101 -1.73 21.56 -16.97
CA ILE A 101 -2.82 20.94 -17.73
C ILE A 101 -3.74 21.97 -18.41
N SER A 102 -3.92 23.12 -17.78
CA SER A 102 -4.75 24.21 -18.33
C SER A 102 -4.06 24.95 -19.48
N SER A 103 -2.72 24.88 -19.55
CA SER A 103 -1.90 25.65 -20.50
C SER A 103 -1.28 24.82 -21.61
N ILE A 104 -1.14 23.50 -21.43
CA ILE A 104 -0.54 22.59 -22.40
C ILE A 104 -1.59 21.60 -22.91
N LYS A 105 -2.05 21.80 -24.15
CA LYS A 105 -3.12 20.99 -24.77
C LYS A 105 -2.80 19.49 -24.83
N THR A 106 -1.53 19.11 -25.00
CA THR A 106 -1.12 17.70 -25.04
C THR A 106 -1.18 17.00 -23.68
N LEU A 107 -1.26 17.77 -22.59
CA LEU A 107 -1.44 17.24 -21.25
C LEU A 107 -2.93 17.21 -20.85
N GLN A 108 -3.85 17.67 -21.70
CA GLN A 108 -5.28 17.64 -21.40
C GLN A 108 -5.85 16.25 -21.67
N PRO A 109 -6.64 15.68 -20.74
CA PRO A 109 -7.32 14.42 -20.99
C PRO A 109 -8.29 14.54 -22.16
N THR A 110 -8.38 13.48 -22.96
CA THR A 110 -9.41 13.32 -23.99
C THR A 110 -10.75 12.91 -23.36
N ALA A 111 -11.75 12.67 -24.20
CA ALA A 111 -13.06 12.18 -23.75
C ALA A 111 -12.99 10.83 -23.00
N ASN A 112 -11.97 10.02 -23.28
CA ASN A 112 -11.79 8.69 -22.71
C ASN A 112 -10.82 8.67 -21.54
N ASP A 113 -10.13 9.78 -21.25
CA ASP A 113 -9.09 9.80 -20.23
C ASP A 113 -9.64 10.27 -18.89
N LEU A 114 -9.18 9.62 -17.83
CA LEU A 114 -9.35 10.01 -16.44
C LEU A 114 -7.97 10.08 -15.80
N PHE A 115 -7.51 11.30 -15.53
CA PHE A 115 -6.25 11.49 -14.83
C PHE A 115 -6.48 11.58 -13.34
N ILE A 116 -5.63 10.87 -12.59
CA ILE A 116 -5.67 10.80 -11.13
C ILE A 116 -4.36 11.35 -10.58
N TYR A 117 -4.47 12.33 -9.69
CA TYR A 117 -3.34 12.93 -8.99
C TYR A 117 -3.45 12.62 -7.51
N LEU A 118 -2.36 12.21 -6.88
CA LEU A 118 -2.30 11.99 -5.44
C LEU A 118 -1.64 13.20 -4.76
N GLU A 119 -2.39 13.92 -3.93
CA GLU A 119 -1.88 15.04 -3.14
C GLU A 119 -2.14 14.77 -1.66
N GLY A 120 -1.10 14.39 -0.91
CA GLY A 120 -1.25 13.88 0.44
C GLY A 120 -2.15 12.64 0.44
N ASN A 121 -3.21 12.66 1.26
CA ASN A 121 -4.19 11.57 1.37
C ASN A 121 -5.46 11.84 0.54
N THR A 122 -5.38 12.68 -0.50
CA THR A 122 -6.51 13.00 -1.38
C THR A 122 -6.18 12.66 -2.83
N LEU A 123 -7.07 11.94 -3.47
CA LEU A 123 -7.04 11.71 -4.91
C LEU A 123 -7.84 12.81 -5.62
N LYS A 124 -7.21 13.47 -6.59
CA LYS A 124 -7.85 14.44 -7.47
C LYS A 124 -8.08 13.81 -8.84
N ALA A 125 -9.31 13.86 -9.31
CA ALA A 125 -9.68 13.37 -10.63
C ALA A 125 -9.88 14.54 -11.60
N TYR A 126 -9.36 14.36 -12.81
CA TYR A 126 -9.50 15.33 -13.88
C TYR A 126 -9.90 14.62 -15.19
N THR A 127 -10.91 15.18 -15.86
CA THR A 127 -11.50 14.63 -17.09
C THR A 127 -11.50 15.67 -18.21
N GLY A 128 -11.65 15.22 -19.46
CA GLY A 128 -11.75 16.10 -20.61
C GLY A 128 -13.04 16.95 -20.61
N SER A 129 -13.15 17.89 -21.56
CA SER A 129 -14.31 18.79 -21.67
C SER A 129 -15.62 18.09 -22.02
N THR A 130 -15.55 16.92 -22.65
CA THR A 130 -16.71 16.08 -23.03
C THR A 130 -16.43 14.63 -22.64
N PRO A 131 -16.39 14.31 -21.34
CA PRO A 131 -15.90 13.02 -20.88
C PRO A 131 -17.00 11.96 -20.95
N ILE A 132 -16.61 10.72 -21.23
CA ILE A 132 -17.52 9.56 -21.14
C ILE A 132 -17.75 9.12 -19.68
N PHE A 133 -16.88 9.59 -18.78
CA PHE A 133 -16.94 9.37 -17.34
C PHE A 133 -17.33 10.66 -16.62
N THR A 134 -18.34 10.58 -15.76
CA THR A 134 -18.87 11.69 -14.99
C THR A 134 -18.43 11.59 -13.54
N LEU A 135 -17.58 12.53 -13.12
CA LEU A 135 -17.12 12.63 -11.73
C LEU A 135 -18.30 12.74 -10.75
N GLY A 136 -18.23 12.01 -9.63
CA GLY A 136 -19.27 11.97 -8.59
C GLY A 136 -20.42 10.99 -8.86
N THR A 137 -20.85 10.85 -10.12
CA THR A 137 -21.90 9.90 -10.51
C THR A 137 -21.32 8.52 -10.78
N ASP A 138 -20.36 8.43 -11.71
CA ASP A 138 -19.70 7.17 -12.02
C ASP A 138 -18.75 6.78 -10.89
N LYS A 139 -18.68 5.47 -10.63
CA LYS A 139 -17.90 4.92 -9.53
C LYS A 139 -16.65 4.24 -10.06
N LEU A 140 -15.56 4.38 -9.31
CA LEU A 140 -14.35 3.60 -9.51
C LEU A 140 -14.17 2.61 -8.36
N THR A 141 -13.49 1.51 -8.67
CA THR A 141 -12.94 0.61 -7.69
C THR A 141 -11.44 0.85 -7.56
N MET A 142 -10.97 0.95 -6.32
CA MET A 142 -9.55 1.05 -5.99
C MET A 142 -9.09 -0.22 -5.31
N LYS A 143 -8.02 -0.80 -5.84
CA LYS A 143 -7.25 -1.86 -5.18
C LYS A 143 -6.01 -1.23 -4.56
N TYR A 144 -5.77 -1.50 -3.29
CA TYR A 144 -4.67 -0.89 -2.54
C TYR A 144 -4.12 -1.84 -1.49
N ILE A 145 -2.92 -1.51 -1.02
CA ILE A 145 -2.31 -2.08 0.18
C ILE A 145 -2.62 -1.15 1.33
N GLU A 146 -3.31 -1.68 2.34
CA GLU A 146 -3.52 -1.02 3.63
C GLU A 146 -2.20 -0.95 4.41
N ASP A 147 -2.01 0.12 5.17
CA ASP A 147 -0.83 0.35 5.99
C ASP A 147 -0.63 -0.78 7.00
N ILE A 148 0.64 -1.12 7.17
CA ILE A 148 1.08 -2.27 7.96
C ILE A 148 1.64 -1.73 9.26
N ASP A 149 0.76 -1.62 10.25
CA ASP A 149 1.12 -1.33 11.63
C ASP A 149 1.02 -2.59 12.50
N ASP A 150 1.93 -2.74 13.48
CA ASP A 150 1.94 -3.88 14.40
C ASP A 150 1.05 -3.66 15.63
N ASN A 151 0.27 -2.58 15.69
CA ASN A 151 -0.52 -2.23 16.87
C ASN A 151 -1.53 -3.34 17.25
N ALA A 152 -1.98 -4.11 16.27
CA ALA A 152 -2.89 -5.25 16.48
C ALA A 152 -2.16 -6.59 16.70
N TRP A 153 -0.83 -6.62 16.60
CA TRP A 153 -0.04 -7.84 16.72
C TRP A 153 0.44 -8.01 18.16
N THR A 154 0.06 -9.14 18.75
CA THR A 154 0.53 -9.59 20.07
C THR A 154 1.52 -10.72 19.88
N ASP A 155 2.25 -11.08 20.93
CA ASP A 155 3.18 -12.22 20.91
C ASP A 155 2.51 -13.53 20.41
N SER A 156 1.22 -13.72 20.70
CA SER A 156 0.43 -14.89 20.26
C SER A 156 -0.13 -14.80 18.83
N THR A 157 -0.01 -13.65 18.18
CA THR A 157 -0.63 -13.40 16.88
C THR A 157 0.02 -14.25 15.80
N ASN A 158 -0.74 -15.15 15.17
CA ASN A 158 -0.27 -15.94 14.03
C ASN A 158 -0.38 -15.13 12.73
N LEU A 159 0.77 -14.83 12.12
CA LEU A 159 0.85 -14.00 10.93
C LEU A 159 0.42 -14.73 9.66
N GLN A 160 0.26 -16.07 9.68
CA GLN A 160 -0.16 -16.84 8.51
C GLN A 160 -1.66 -17.09 8.45
N ASP A 161 -2.39 -16.93 9.55
CA ASP A 161 -3.79 -17.34 9.67
C ASP A 161 -4.75 -16.17 10.00
N SER A 162 -4.24 -14.95 10.14
CA SER A 162 -5.06 -13.78 10.40
C SER A 162 -5.83 -13.33 9.14
N SER A 163 -7.15 -13.23 9.22
CA SER A 163 -7.96 -12.71 8.11
C SER A 163 -7.68 -11.24 7.78
N ASN A 164 -7.17 -10.48 8.75
CA ASN A 164 -7.01 -9.03 8.64
C ASN A 164 -5.59 -8.59 8.30
N PHE A 165 -4.58 -9.42 8.59
CA PHE A 165 -3.16 -9.06 8.45
C PHE A 165 -2.28 -10.30 8.14
N GLN A 166 -2.63 -11.03 7.09
CA GLN A 166 -1.94 -12.25 6.68
C GLN A 166 -0.66 -11.97 5.87
N LEU A 167 0.43 -12.64 6.25
CA LEU A 167 1.70 -12.72 5.54
C LEU A 167 2.04 -14.17 5.19
N SER A 168 2.50 -14.42 3.95
CA SER A 168 2.99 -15.75 3.58
C SER A 168 4.24 -16.10 4.39
N TYR A 169 4.46 -17.40 4.57
CA TYR A 169 5.64 -17.89 5.30
C TYR A 169 6.95 -17.46 4.63
N THR A 170 7.03 -17.57 3.30
CA THR A 170 8.22 -17.20 2.51
C THR A 170 8.51 -15.71 2.58
N PHE A 171 7.47 -14.87 2.53
CA PHE A 171 7.62 -13.43 2.68
C PHE A 171 8.08 -13.06 4.09
N THR A 172 7.47 -13.67 5.11
CA THR A 172 7.85 -13.48 6.52
C THR A 172 9.33 -13.82 6.74
N ARG A 173 9.81 -14.94 6.20
CA ARG A 173 11.21 -15.34 6.28
C ARG A 173 12.16 -14.34 5.61
N THR A 174 11.78 -13.83 4.44
CA THR A 174 12.56 -12.80 3.75
C THR A 174 12.66 -11.52 4.59
N CYS A 175 11.55 -11.11 5.22
CA CYS A 175 11.52 -9.96 6.13
C CYS A 175 12.42 -10.19 7.36
N ILE A 176 12.38 -11.38 7.97
CA ILE A 176 13.28 -11.77 9.07
C ILE A 176 14.75 -11.61 8.67
N ASP A 177 15.14 -12.12 7.49
CA ASP A 177 16.53 -12.05 7.03
C ASP A 177 17.02 -10.61 6.85
N ILE A 178 16.17 -9.73 6.32
CA ILE A 178 16.47 -8.31 6.14
C ILE A 178 16.56 -7.60 7.49
N ALA A 179 15.57 -7.83 8.36
CA ALA A 179 15.51 -7.21 9.68
C ALA A 179 16.71 -7.62 10.55
N SER A 180 17.04 -8.91 10.56
CA SER A 180 18.18 -9.49 11.27
C SER A 180 19.50 -8.87 10.84
N LYS A 181 19.74 -8.76 9.52
CA LYS A 181 20.97 -8.15 8.99
C LYS A 181 21.07 -6.67 9.36
N THR A 182 19.95 -5.96 9.32
CA THR A 182 19.91 -4.53 9.65
C THR A 182 20.21 -4.31 11.14
N LEU A 183 19.57 -5.08 12.02
CA LEU A 183 19.80 -5.02 13.47
C LEU A 183 21.25 -5.42 13.83
N LEU A 184 21.77 -6.49 13.22
CA LEU A 184 23.15 -6.94 13.46
C LEU A 184 24.18 -5.87 13.06
N ASN A 185 23.94 -5.13 11.98
CA ASN A 185 24.81 -4.03 11.58
C ASN A 185 24.77 -2.87 12.57
N GLU A 186 23.59 -2.59 13.14
CA GLU A 186 23.42 -1.53 14.15
C GLU A 186 24.13 -1.87 15.48
N VAL A 187 24.04 -3.12 15.93
CA VAL A 187 24.64 -3.58 17.21
C VAL A 187 26.18 -3.64 17.15
N LYS A 188 26.76 -3.77 15.96
CA LYS A 188 28.22 -3.85 15.76
C LYS A 188 28.90 -2.48 15.69
N LEU A 189 28.13 -1.39 15.59
CA LEU A 189 28.62 0.00 15.57
C LEU A 189 28.66 0.59 16.97
#